data_AF-A0A9E5LF49-F1
#
_entry.id   AF-A0A9E5LF49-F1
#
_cell.length_a   1.000
_cell.length_b   1.000
_cell.length_c   1.000
_cell.angle_alpha   90.00
_cell.angle_beta   90.00
_cell.angle_gamma   90.00
#
_symmetry.space_group_name_H-M   'P 1'
#
loop_
_entity.id
_entity.type
_entity.pdbx_description
1 polymer ?
#
loop_
_entity_poly.entity_id
_entity_poly.type
_entity_poly.pdbx_seq_one_letter_code
_entity_poly.pdbx_strand_id
1 'polypeptide(L)'
;DDLLRIHPKSYIDEIKRMRPDSGTYQVDADTHMSPGSVDAAYRAAGGTLRAIDMVLNGEAKNAFVAVRPPGHHAETAMAMGFCLFGNVALGAKHALDYHGLKRVAVVDFDVHHGNGTQDILWDESRALTITSQQMPLWPGTGAATETGEYNNVLNIPFEPEADGAAMRSVYTQNVFPRLRDFAPELILVSAGFDAHRDDPLAQLNWETEDFQWLGHELCAVAHEICQGRLVSVLEGGYDLRALAASAKVFVNELIEAPK
;
A
#
# COMPACT_ATOMS: atom_id res chain seq x y z
N ASP A 1 -9.62 -18.05 5.01
CA ASP A 1 -10.25 -17.46 6.20
C ASP A 1 -9.74 -16.04 6.47
N ASP A 2 -8.45 -15.74 6.31
CA ASP A 2 -7.92 -14.39 6.58
C ASP A 2 -8.61 -13.27 5.79
N LEU A 3 -8.94 -13.48 4.51
CA LEU A 3 -9.67 -12.49 3.70
C LEU A 3 -11.01 -12.06 4.31
N LEU A 4 -11.64 -12.89 5.14
CA LEU A 4 -12.89 -12.55 5.83
C LEU A 4 -12.71 -11.45 6.90
N ARG A 5 -11.48 -11.06 7.21
CA ARG A 5 -11.16 -9.92 8.10
C ARG A 5 -11.48 -8.58 7.45
N ILE A 6 -11.46 -8.49 6.13
CA ILE A 6 -11.63 -7.24 5.37
C ILE A 6 -12.70 -7.31 4.28
N HIS A 7 -13.02 -8.50 3.78
CA HIS A 7 -14.01 -8.68 2.73
C HIS A 7 -15.14 -9.60 3.18
N PRO A 8 -16.40 -9.29 2.86
CA PRO A 8 -17.50 -10.18 3.15
C PRO A 8 -17.37 -11.47 2.33
N LYS A 9 -17.89 -12.58 2.87
CA LYS A 9 -17.85 -13.88 2.18
C LYS A 9 -18.44 -13.82 0.77
N SER A 10 -19.50 -13.02 0.58
CA SER A 10 -20.16 -12.82 -0.72
C SER A 10 -19.21 -12.30 -1.79
N TYR A 11 -18.37 -11.31 -1.44
CA TYR A 11 -17.37 -10.74 -2.33
C TYR A 11 -16.30 -11.76 -2.70
N ILE A 12 -15.75 -12.49 -1.71
CA ILE A 12 -14.73 -13.51 -1.96
C ILE A 12 -15.29 -14.63 -2.85
N ASP A 13 -16.52 -15.07 -2.61
CA ASP A 13 -17.19 -16.07 -3.44
C ASP A 13 -17.45 -15.54 -4.85
N GLU A 14 -17.76 -14.25 -5.00
CA GLU A 14 -17.96 -13.61 -6.30
C GLU A 14 -16.67 -13.56 -7.12
N ILE A 15 -15.57 -13.10 -6.55
CA ILE A 15 -14.24 -13.11 -7.22
C ILE A 15 -13.86 -14.54 -7.65
N LYS A 16 -14.15 -15.55 -6.81
CA LYS A 16 -13.93 -16.96 -7.20
C LYS A 16 -14.80 -17.38 -8.38
N ARG A 17 -16.07 -16.95 -8.43
CA ARG A 17 -17.00 -17.26 -9.53
C ARG A 17 -16.62 -16.56 -10.84
N MET A 18 -15.99 -15.39 -10.76
CA MET A 18 -15.50 -14.64 -11.93
C MET A 18 -14.25 -15.25 -12.57
N ARG A 19 -13.59 -16.23 -11.92
CA ARG A 19 -12.44 -16.94 -12.48
C ARG A 19 -12.83 -17.62 -13.80
N PRO A 20 -12.25 -17.22 -14.95
CA PRO A 20 -12.54 -17.90 -16.21
C PRO A 20 -11.76 -19.22 -16.30
N ASP A 21 -12.33 -20.22 -16.96
CA ASP A 21 -11.61 -21.47 -17.28
C ASP A 21 -10.52 -21.26 -18.35
N SER A 22 -10.73 -20.29 -19.25
CA SER A 22 -9.78 -19.88 -20.29
C SER A 22 -10.02 -18.44 -20.71
N GLY A 23 -9.03 -17.79 -21.35
CA GLY A 23 -9.14 -16.40 -21.78
C GLY A 23 -9.12 -15.40 -20.62
N THR A 24 -9.87 -14.31 -20.75
CA THR A 24 -9.97 -13.25 -19.75
C THR A 24 -11.43 -13.01 -19.34
N TYR A 25 -11.64 -12.62 -18.09
CA TYR A 25 -12.90 -12.11 -17.56
C TYR A 25 -12.71 -10.65 -17.16
N GLN A 26 -13.59 -9.76 -17.62
CA GLN A 26 -13.55 -8.35 -17.29
C GLN A 26 -14.36 -8.12 -15.99
N VAL A 27 -13.68 -7.73 -14.91
CA VAL A 27 -14.30 -7.48 -13.60
C VAL A 27 -14.93 -6.09 -13.57
N ASP A 28 -14.19 -5.09 -14.03
CA ASP A 28 -14.66 -3.72 -14.25
C ASP A 28 -14.01 -3.11 -15.51
N ALA A 29 -13.95 -1.78 -15.64
CA ALA A 29 -13.39 -1.14 -16.84
C ALA A 29 -11.92 -1.48 -17.10
N ASP A 30 -11.09 -1.66 -16.06
CA ASP A 30 -9.64 -1.79 -16.16
C ASP A 30 -9.08 -3.07 -15.52
N THR A 31 -9.87 -3.76 -14.70
CA THR A 31 -9.50 -4.98 -13.98
C THR A 31 -9.94 -6.22 -14.74
N HIS A 32 -8.95 -7.02 -15.13
CA HIS A 32 -9.17 -8.26 -15.86
C HIS A 32 -8.58 -9.45 -15.11
N MET A 33 -9.28 -10.58 -15.16
CA MET A 33 -8.87 -11.84 -14.57
C MET A 33 -8.55 -12.87 -15.64
N SER A 34 -7.54 -13.69 -15.38
CA SER A 34 -7.19 -14.89 -16.14
C SER A 34 -7.44 -16.13 -15.27
N PRO A 35 -7.32 -17.35 -15.81
CA PRO A 35 -7.51 -18.57 -15.02
C PRO A 35 -6.59 -18.68 -13.81
N GLY A 36 -5.44 -17.99 -13.79
CA GLY A 36 -4.49 -17.98 -12.68
C GLY A 36 -4.66 -16.83 -11.68
N SER A 37 -5.53 -15.84 -11.97
CA SER A 37 -5.57 -14.59 -11.20
C SER A 37 -5.99 -14.77 -9.75
N VAL A 38 -6.95 -15.65 -9.46
CA VAL A 38 -7.38 -15.94 -8.08
C VAL A 38 -6.24 -16.55 -7.26
N ASP A 39 -5.52 -17.51 -7.85
CA ASP A 39 -4.41 -18.18 -7.16
C ASP A 39 -3.27 -17.18 -6.92
N ALA A 40 -2.98 -16.29 -7.89
CA ALA A 40 -2.01 -15.21 -7.73
C ALA A 40 -2.43 -14.21 -6.63
N ALA A 41 -3.70 -13.82 -6.57
CA ALA A 41 -4.21 -12.91 -5.54
C ALA A 41 -4.11 -13.52 -4.13
N TYR A 42 -4.34 -14.83 -3.99
CA TYR A 42 -4.07 -15.52 -2.72
C TYR A 42 -2.59 -15.56 -2.35
N ARG A 43 -1.69 -15.66 -3.33
CA ARG A 43 -0.24 -15.56 -3.07
C ARG A 43 0.17 -14.14 -2.70
N ALA A 44 -0.45 -13.11 -3.28
CA ALA A 44 -0.22 -11.73 -2.93
C ALA A 44 -0.61 -11.47 -1.47
N ALA A 45 -1.88 -11.73 -1.12
CA ALA A 45 -2.40 -11.58 0.22
C ALA A 45 -1.61 -12.44 1.25
N GLY A 46 -1.41 -13.72 0.95
CA GLY A 46 -0.69 -14.63 1.84
C GLY A 46 0.80 -14.30 2.00
N GLY A 47 1.45 -13.78 0.96
CA GLY A 47 2.83 -13.29 1.01
C GLY A 47 2.97 -12.11 1.95
N THR A 48 2.03 -11.16 1.89
CA THR A 48 1.94 -10.03 2.83
C THR A 48 1.80 -10.51 4.27
N LEU A 49 0.88 -11.43 4.55
CA LEU A 49 0.70 -11.96 5.90
C LEU A 49 1.96 -12.67 6.42
N ARG A 50 2.60 -13.50 5.57
CA ARG A 50 3.82 -14.19 5.96
C ARG A 50 4.97 -13.22 6.25
N ALA A 51 5.11 -12.14 5.48
CA ALA A 51 6.11 -11.11 5.74
C ALA A 51 5.89 -10.42 7.10
N ILE A 52 4.63 -10.10 7.42
CA ILE A 52 4.25 -9.55 8.73
C ILE A 52 4.57 -10.53 9.86
N ASP A 53 4.20 -11.80 9.72
CA ASP A 53 4.52 -12.83 10.71
C ASP A 53 6.04 -12.92 10.95
N MET A 54 6.84 -12.93 9.88
CA MET A 54 8.29 -13.00 9.98
C MET A 54 8.88 -11.78 10.69
N VAL A 55 8.38 -10.57 10.40
CA VAL A 55 8.85 -9.34 11.05
C VAL A 55 8.44 -9.29 12.52
N LEU A 56 7.19 -9.61 12.85
CA LEU A 56 6.69 -9.58 14.22
C LEU A 56 7.30 -10.67 15.11
N ASN A 57 7.65 -11.83 14.54
CA ASN A 57 8.32 -12.92 15.25
C ASN A 57 9.86 -12.76 15.30
N GLY A 58 10.43 -11.71 14.69
CA GLY A 58 11.86 -11.48 14.66
C GLY A 58 12.65 -12.41 13.74
N GLU A 59 11.97 -13.13 12.82
CA GLU A 59 12.61 -13.90 11.74
C GLU A 59 13.21 -12.97 10.67
N ALA A 60 12.64 -11.78 10.51
CA ALA A 60 13.13 -10.70 9.67
C ALA A 60 13.03 -9.36 10.43
N LYS A 61 13.81 -8.35 10.01
CA LYS A 61 13.75 -6.99 10.59
C LYS A 61 12.66 -6.16 9.91
N ASN A 62 12.71 -6.17 8.59
CA ASN A 62 11.73 -5.60 7.68
C ASN A 62 11.55 -6.57 6.50
N ALA A 63 10.61 -6.27 5.59
CA ALA A 63 10.40 -7.09 4.40
C ALA A 63 9.88 -6.26 3.22
N PHE A 64 10.23 -6.68 2.00
CA PHE A 64 9.60 -6.25 0.76
C PHE A 64 8.91 -7.45 0.09
N VAL A 65 7.62 -7.32 -0.20
CA VAL A 65 6.80 -8.38 -0.79
C VAL A 65 6.54 -8.03 -2.26
N ALA A 66 7.35 -8.60 -3.16
CA ALA A 66 7.23 -8.41 -4.60
C ALA A 66 6.09 -9.25 -5.18
N VAL A 67 4.86 -8.77 -5.04
CA VAL A 67 3.63 -9.48 -5.42
C VAL A 67 2.90 -8.81 -6.58
N ARG A 68 2.13 -9.62 -7.31
CA ARG A 68 1.10 -9.18 -8.26
C ARG A 68 -0.04 -10.20 -8.24
N PRO A 69 -1.33 -9.81 -8.25
CA PRO A 69 -1.85 -8.44 -8.43
C PRO A 69 -1.67 -7.51 -7.21
N PRO A 70 -1.77 -6.18 -7.40
CA PRO A 70 -1.78 -5.17 -6.33
C PRO A 70 -3.07 -5.27 -5.48
N GLY A 71 -3.21 -4.40 -4.47
CA GLY A 71 -4.32 -4.44 -3.53
C GLY A 71 -4.92 -3.12 -3.07
N HIS A 72 -4.21 -1.99 -3.09
CA HIS A 72 -4.67 -0.77 -2.41
C HIS A 72 -5.99 -0.14 -2.91
N HIS A 73 -6.48 -0.51 -4.10
CA HIS A 73 -7.79 -0.08 -4.62
C HIS A 73 -8.96 -1.02 -4.29
N ALA A 74 -8.70 -2.24 -3.81
CA ALA A 74 -9.78 -3.17 -3.49
C ALA A 74 -10.49 -2.75 -2.20
N GLU A 75 -11.67 -2.17 -2.34
CA GLU A 75 -12.56 -1.79 -1.22
C GLU A 75 -13.17 -3.02 -0.54
N THR A 76 -13.92 -2.80 0.53
CA THR A 76 -14.57 -3.85 1.33
C THR A 76 -15.30 -4.87 0.46
N ALA A 77 -16.04 -4.42 -0.56
CA ALA A 77 -16.81 -5.30 -1.44
C ALA A 77 -16.72 -4.93 -2.93
N MET A 78 -15.63 -4.28 -3.37
CA MET A 78 -15.44 -3.87 -4.77
C MET A 78 -14.00 -4.09 -5.23
N ALA A 79 -13.82 -4.86 -6.30
CA ALA A 79 -12.56 -5.00 -7.01
C ALA A 79 -12.48 -3.94 -8.10
N MET A 80 -11.35 -3.24 -8.18
CA MET A 80 -11.12 -2.15 -9.14
C MET A 80 -9.62 -1.83 -9.24
N GLY A 81 -9.18 -1.09 -10.26
CA GLY A 81 -7.80 -0.63 -10.36
C GLY A 81 -6.78 -1.77 -10.31
N PHE A 82 -7.06 -2.86 -11.01
CA PHE A 82 -6.27 -4.09 -11.04
C PHE A 82 -6.24 -4.89 -9.71
N CYS A 83 -6.87 -4.39 -8.65
CA CYS A 83 -6.83 -4.94 -7.31
C CYS A 83 -8.01 -5.89 -7.06
N LEU A 84 -7.72 -7.13 -6.64
CA LEU A 84 -8.76 -8.12 -6.31
C LEU A 84 -9.00 -8.26 -4.80
N PHE A 85 -7.97 -8.07 -3.98
CA PHE A 85 -8.06 -8.11 -2.52
C PHE A 85 -7.16 -7.04 -1.92
N GLY A 86 -7.59 -6.43 -0.81
CA GLY A 86 -6.84 -5.38 -0.12
C GLY A 86 -5.61 -5.94 0.61
N ASN A 87 -4.50 -6.18 -0.10
CA ASN A 87 -3.31 -6.86 0.44
C ASN A 87 -2.78 -6.20 1.73
N VAL A 88 -2.56 -4.88 1.69
CA VAL A 88 -1.99 -4.12 2.82
C VAL A 88 -3.03 -3.90 3.93
N ALA A 89 -4.29 -3.60 3.58
CA ALA A 89 -5.38 -3.49 4.54
C ALA A 89 -5.62 -4.80 5.31
N LEU A 90 -5.54 -5.95 4.61
CA LEU A 90 -5.56 -7.28 5.23
C LEU A 90 -4.38 -7.45 6.19
N GLY A 91 -3.19 -7.02 5.77
CA GLY A 91 -2.00 -7.01 6.61
C GLY A 91 -2.20 -6.22 7.91
N ALA A 92 -2.82 -5.04 7.83
CA ALA A 92 -3.13 -4.22 9.00
C ALA A 92 -4.07 -4.95 9.95
N LYS A 93 -5.18 -5.50 9.43
CA LYS A 93 -6.14 -6.27 10.24
C LYS A 93 -5.55 -7.55 10.81
N HIS A 94 -4.64 -8.21 10.10
CA HIS A 94 -3.91 -9.37 10.61
C HIS A 94 -3.01 -8.99 11.79
N ALA A 95 -2.21 -7.94 11.64
CA ALA A 95 -1.37 -7.44 12.73
C ALA A 95 -2.19 -7.02 13.97
N LEU A 96 -3.32 -6.35 13.77
CA LEU A 96 -4.21 -5.90 14.85
C LEU A 96 -4.96 -7.06 15.53
N ASP A 97 -5.60 -7.92 14.75
CA ASP A 97 -6.58 -8.89 15.25
C ASP A 97 -5.97 -10.27 15.55
N TYR A 98 -4.88 -10.65 14.88
CA TYR A 98 -4.17 -11.92 15.13
C TYR A 98 -2.96 -11.73 16.04
N HIS A 99 -2.09 -10.76 15.74
CA HIS A 99 -0.91 -10.47 16.58
C HIS A 99 -1.20 -9.54 17.75
N GLY A 100 -2.40 -8.94 17.82
CA GLY A 100 -2.87 -8.18 18.97
C GLY A 100 -2.25 -6.80 19.13
N LEU A 101 -1.57 -6.29 18.09
CA LEU A 101 -1.04 -4.91 18.04
C LEU A 101 -2.17 -3.92 18.32
N LYS A 102 -1.81 -2.81 18.96
CA LYS A 102 -2.72 -1.72 19.33
C LYS A 102 -2.73 -0.62 18.29
N ARG A 103 -1.63 -0.43 17.56
CA ARG A 103 -1.52 0.61 16.53
C ARG A 103 -0.73 0.12 15.32
N VAL A 104 -1.31 0.23 14.13
CA VAL A 104 -0.65 -0.10 12.85
C VAL A 104 -0.83 1.08 11.90
N ALA A 105 0.24 1.52 11.24
CA ALA A 105 0.14 2.56 10.22
C ALA A 105 0.32 1.96 8.83
N VAL A 106 -0.42 2.46 7.86
CA VAL A 106 -0.22 2.25 6.42
C VAL A 106 0.26 3.56 5.81
N VAL A 107 1.38 3.51 5.08
CA VAL A 107 1.86 4.61 4.24
C VAL A 107 1.77 4.16 2.79
N ASP A 108 0.94 4.83 2.02
CA ASP A 108 0.72 4.56 0.60
C ASP A 108 1.31 5.72 -0.22
N PHE A 109 2.34 5.41 -0.99
CA PHE A 109 2.98 6.36 -1.91
C PHE A 109 2.76 6.01 -3.39
N ASP A 110 1.92 5.02 -3.67
CA ASP A 110 1.40 4.84 -5.03
C ASP A 110 0.74 6.14 -5.50
N VAL A 111 0.89 6.48 -6.78
CA VAL A 111 0.43 7.75 -7.31
C VAL A 111 -1.10 7.86 -7.31
N HIS A 112 -1.80 6.73 -7.29
CA HIS A 112 -3.25 6.67 -7.22
C HIS A 112 -3.70 6.63 -5.76
N HIS A 113 -4.86 7.24 -5.49
CA HIS A 113 -5.43 7.19 -4.15
C HIS A 113 -5.68 5.74 -3.70
N GLY A 114 -5.14 5.35 -2.55
CA GLY A 114 -5.38 4.05 -1.90
C GLY A 114 -6.79 3.92 -1.32
N ASN A 115 -7.83 4.12 -2.14
CA ASN A 115 -9.23 4.18 -1.75
C ASN A 115 -9.72 2.90 -1.08
N GLY A 116 -9.20 1.72 -1.48
CA GLY A 116 -9.56 0.44 -0.86
C GLY A 116 -9.03 0.33 0.56
N THR A 117 -7.76 0.72 0.77
CA THR A 117 -7.18 0.81 2.11
C THR A 117 -7.90 1.83 2.98
N GLN A 118 -8.25 2.99 2.43
CA GLN A 118 -9.04 4.00 3.13
C GLN A 118 -10.43 3.47 3.53
N ASP A 119 -11.17 2.85 2.61
CA ASP A 119 -12.50 2.28 2.87
C ASP A 119 -12.46 1.21 3.99
N ILE A 120 -11.56 0.23 3.86
CA ILE A 120 -11.47 -0.90 4.78
C ILE A 120 -11.05 -0.48 6.20
N LEU A 121 -10.23 0.58 6.32
CA LEU A 121 -9.70 1.05 7.60
C LEU A 121 -10.40 2.31 8.11
N TRP A 122 -11.44 2.79 7.42
CA TRP A 122 -12.13 4.05 7.72
C TRP A 122 -12.57 4.17 9.17
N ASP A 123 -13.17 3.09 9.72
CA ASP A 123 -13.70 3.00 11.07
C ASP A 123 -12.80 2.20 12.05
N GLU A 124 -11.51 2.05 11.73
CA GLU A 124 -10.55 1.35 12.58
C GLU A 124 -9.65 2.35 13.34
N SER A 125 -10.08 2.73 14.56
CA SER A 125 -9.32 3.65 15.44
C SER A 125 -7.89 3.19 15.79
N ARG A 126 -7.57 1.90 15.63
CA ARG A 126 -6.22 1.33 15.85
C ARG A 126 -5.34 1.41 14.60
N ALA A 127 -5.88 1.83 13.46
CA ALA A 127 -5.15 2.02 12.22
C ALA A 127 -4.91 3.50 11.96
N LEU A 128 -3.87 3.81 11.18
CA LEU A 128 -3.65 5.11 10.57
C LEU A 128 -3.35 4.87 9.09
N THR A 129 -4.17 5.41 8.19
CA THR A 129 -3.94 5.39 6.75
C THR A 129 -3.40 6.75 6.31
N ILE A 130 -2.20 6.76 5.74
CA ILE A 130 -1.65 7.93 5.05
C ILE A 130 -1.49 7.54 3.59
N THR A 131 -2.09 8.31 2.69
CA THR A 131 -1.96 8.11 1.25
C THR A 131 -1.58 9.43 0.59
N SER A 132 -0.64 9.36 -0.34
CA SER A 132 -0.13 10.53 -1.05
C SER A 132 -0.21 10.32 -2.55
N GLN A 133 -1.19 10.95 -3.16
CA GLN A 133 -1.67 10.65 -4.51
C GLN A 133 -1.67 11.90 -5.37
N GLN A 134 -1.64 11.73 -6.68
CA GLN A 134 -1.99 12.81 -7.58
C GLN A 134 -3.50 13.10 -7.51
N MET A 135 -3.88 14.37 -7.47
CA MET A 135 -5.26 14.81 -7.59
C MET A 135 -5.32 16.09 -8.44
N PRO A 136 -6.17 16.14 -9.49
CA PRO A 136 -7.07 15.09 -9.95
C PRO A 136 -6.35 13.95 -10.69
N LEU A 137 -6.75 12.71 -10.41
CA LEU A 137 -6.41 11.49 -11.13
C LEU A 137 -7.50 10.43 -10.85
N TRP A 138 -7.55 9.33 -11.62
CA TRP A 138 -8.32 8.15 -11.23
C TRP A 138 -7.85 7.67 -9.82
N PRO A 139 -8.72 7.23 -8.90
CA PRO A 139 -10.16 6.99 -9.05
C PRO A 139 -11.07 8.21 -8.83
N GLY A 140 -10.52 9.41 -8.64
CA GLY A 140 -11.29 10.64 -8.40
C GLY A 140 -11.73 10.85 -6.95
N THR A 141 -11.09 10.16 -6.00
CA THR A 141 -11.32 10.26 -4.55
C THR A 141 -10.03 10.65 -3.82
N GLY A 142 -10.06 10.76 -2.50
CA GLY A 142 -8.88 11.10 -1.69
C GLY A 142 -8.77 12.59 -1.40
N ALA A 143 -9.89 13.28 -1.21
CA ALA A 143 -9.84 14.69 -0.83
C ALA A 143 -9.18 14.84 0.55
N ALA A 144 -8.42 15.93 0.75
CA ALA A 144 -7.77 16.23 2.03
C ALA A 144 -8.76 16.41 3.21
N THR A 145 -10.05 16.62 2.92
CA THR A 145 -11.12 16.73 3.92
C THR A 145 -11.66 15.38 4.41
N GLU A 146 -11.27 14.27 3.77
CA GLU A 146 -11.62 12.91 4.19
C GLU A 146 -10.65 12.45 5.27
N THR A 147 -11.02 12.58 6.55
CA THR A 147 -10.11 12.32 7.67
C THR A 147 -10.39 11.01 8.42
N GLY A 148 -11.32 10.19 7.93
CA GLY A 148 -11.76 8.97 8.61
C GLY A 148 -12.63 9.24 9.84
N GLU A 149 -13.27 8.19 10.37
CA GLU A 149 -14.18 8.32 11.53
C GLU A 149 -13.44 8.77 12.81
N TYR A 150 -12.16 8.41 12.93
CA TYR A 150 -11.35 8.65 14.13
C TYR A 150 -10.18 9.62 13.89
N ASN A 151 -10.25 10.46 12.85
CA ASN A 151 -9.11 11.25 12.38
C ASN A 151 -7.88 10.37 12.05
N ASN A 152 -8.16 9.18 11.53
CA ASN A 152 -7.23 8.10 11.24
C ASN A 152 -6.85 8.00 9.76
N VAL A 153 -7.32 8.94 8.93
CA VAL A 153 -6.93 9.07 7.53
C VAL A 153 -6.25 10.40 7.29
N LEU A 154 -5.13 10.39 6.58
CA LEU A 154 -4.43 11.57 6.10
C LEU A 154 -4.20 11.45 4.59
N ASN A 155 -5.05 12.13 3.82
CA ASN A 155 -4.92 12.24 2.38
C ASN A 155 -4.02 13.41 2.00
N ILE A 156 -3.06 13.16 1.11
CA ILE A 156 -2.08 14.15 0.65
C ILE A 156 -2.20 14.26 -0.87
N PRO A 157 -3.12 15.09 -1.37
CA PRO A 157 -3.25 15.34 -2.80
C PRO A 157 -2.08 16.20 -3.29
N PHE A 158 -1.36 15.69 -4.29
CA PHE A 158 -0.40 16.43 -5.09
C PHE A 158 -1.03 16.88 -6.40
N GLU A 159 -0.78 18.13 -6.78
CA GLU A 159 -1.10 18.59 -8.13
C GLU A 159 -0.25 17.84 -9.16
N PRO A 160 -0.75 17.67 -10.40
CA PRO A 160 0.08 17.23 -11.52
C PRO A 160 1.40 18.00 -11.60
N GLU A 161 2.44 17.33 -12.09
CA GLU A 161 3.80 17.85 -12.24
C GLU A 161 4.57 18.07 -10.94
N ALA A 162 3.99 17.82 -9.76
CA ALA A 162 4.72 17.90 -8.49
C ALA A 162 5.92 16.95 -8.48
N ASP A 163 7.06 17.48 -8.03
CA ASP A 163 8.35 16.80 -8.05
C ASP A 163 8.72 16.19 -6.69
N GLY A 164 9.89 15.54 -6.65
CA GLY A 164 10.45 15.00 -5.43
C GLY A 164 10.66 16.02 -4.31
N ALA A 165 10.94 17.29 -4.63
CA ALA A 165 11.14 18.33 -3.62
C ALA A 165 9.82 18.69 -2.93
N ALA A 166 8.73 18.81 -3.70
CA ALA A 166 7.39 18.99 -3.17
C ALA A 166 6.99 17.82 -2.26
N MET A 167 7.22 16.59 -2.72
CA MET A 167 6.97 15.37 -1.93
C MET A 167 7.76 15.38 -0.62
N ARG A 168 9.09 15.59 -0.68
CA ARG A 168 9.97 15.57 0.50
C ARG A 168 9.56 16.61 1.54
N SER A 169 9.16 17.80 1.08
CA SER A 169 8.66 18.86 1.97
C SER A 169 7.42 18.40 2.74
N VAL A 170 6.42 17.85 2.04
CA VAL A 170 5.18 17.39 2.68
C VAL A 170 5.42 16.19 3.58
N TYR A 171 6.23 15.23 3.16
CA TYR A 171 6.55 14.06 3.98
C TYR A 171 7.25 14.47 5.29
N THR A 172 8.21 15.39 5.21
CA THR A 172 8.94 15.91 6.37
C THR A 172 8.04 16.70 7.32
N GLN A 173 7.12 17.50 6.79
CA GLN A 173 6.28 18.41 7.58
C GLN A 173 5.00 17.77 8.10
N ASN A 174 4.47 16.75 7.41
CA ASN A 174 3.14 16.20 7.68
C ASN A 174 3.17 14.69 7.94
N VAL A 175 3.76 13.89 7.04
CA VAL A 175 3.70 12.42 7.12
C VAL A 175 4.49 11.89 8.31
N PHE A 176 5.79 12.18 8.39
CA PHE A 176 6.63 11.63 9.45
C PHE A 176 6.24 12.15 10.84
N PRO A 177 5.88 13.43 11.02
CA PRO A 177 5.31 13.89 12.29
C PRO A 177 4.01 13.17 12.67
N ARG A 178 3.09 12.93 11.72
CA ARG A 178 1.85 12.19 11.97
C ARG A 178 2.11 10.74 12.40
N LEU A 179 3.09 10.07 11.77
CA LEU A 179 3.53 8.73 12.16
C LEU A 179 4.08 8.70 13.59
N ARG A 180 4.95 9.66 13.93
CA ARG A 180 5.53 9.76 15.29
C ARG A 180 4.47 10.00 16.36
N ASP A 181 3.51 10.89 16.08
CA ASP A 181 2.39 11.17 16.99
C ASP A 181 1.49 9.95 17.20
N PHE A 182 1.22 9.19 16.12
CA PHE A 182 0.45 7.96 16.21
C PHE A 182 1.21 6.82 16.92
N ALA A 183 2.55 6.83 16.87
CA ALA A 183 3.43 5.82 17.46
C ALA A 183 2.98 4.37 17.14
N PRO A 184 2.90 3.97 15.87
CA PRO A 184 2.51 2.63 15.47
C PRO A 184 3.51 1.58 15.97
N GLU A 185 3.03 0.36 16.14
CA GLU A 185 3.87 -0.79 16.48
C GLU A 185 4.38 -1.53 15.23
N LEU A 186 3.80 -1.26 14.07
CA LEU A 186 4.19 -1.76 12.75
C LEU A 186 3.83 -0.71 11.70
N ILE A 187 4.74 -0.47 10.75
CA ILE A 187 4.47 0.33 9.55
C ILE A 187 4.33 -0.62 8.36
N LEU A 188 3.21 -0.52 7.66
CA LEU A 188 2.97 -1.17 6.38
C LEU A 188 3.09 -0.12 5.28
N VAL A 189 3.63 -0.53 4.13
CA VAL A 189 3.84 0.38 3.00
C VAL A 189 3.19 -0.21 1.75
N SER A 190 2.25 0.54 1.18
CA SER A 190 1.76 0.31 -0.19
C SER A 190 2.76 1.00 -1.12
N ALA A 191 3.65 0.18 -1.70
CA ALA A 191 4.82 0.63 -2.44
C ALA A 191 4.57 0.60 -3.95
N GLY A 192 3.90 1.63 -4.46
CA GLY A 192 3.72 1.89 -5.89
C GLY A 192 4.80 2.81 -6.45
N PHE A 193 5.34 2.50 -7.61
CA PHE A 193 6.45 3.26 -8.22
C PHE A 193 6.01 4.06 -9.46
N ASP A 194 4.72 4.32 -9.60
CA ASP A 194 4.06 5.02 -10.70
C ASP A 194 3.98 6.54 -10.52
N ALA A 195 4.45 7.08 -9.40
CA ALA A 195 4.73 8.52 -9.27
C ALA A 195 6.00 8.95 -10.02
N HIS A 196 6.75 8.00 -10.60
CA HIS A 196 7.95 8.28 -11.38
C HIS A 196 7.61 9.05 -12.66
N ARG A 197 8.42 10.05 -13.01
CA ARG A 197 8.24 10.93 -14.18
C ARG A 197 8.13 10.25 -15.56
N ASP A 198 8.48 8.97 -15.63
CA ASP A 198 8.46 8.17 -16.86
C ASP A 198 7.23 7.25 -16.90
N ASP A 199 6.44 7.18 -15.82
CA ASP A 199 5.27 6.31 -15.74
C ASP A 199 4.15 6.83 -16.65
N PRO A 200 3.49 5.96 -17.45
CA PRO A 200 2.46 6.39 -18.37
C PRO A 200 1.09 6.69 -17.73
N LEU A 201 0.86 6.32 -16.46
CA LEU A 201 -0.47 6.40 -15.86
C LEU A 201 -0.71 7.65 -15.01
N ALA A 202 0.33 8.44 -14.73
CA ALA A 202 0.23 9.67 -13.94
C ALA A 202 1.13 10.79 -14.49
N GLN A 203 1.16 11.92 -13.78
CA GLN A 203 1.84 13.16 -14.19
C GLN A 203 2.74 13.71 -13.08
N LEU A 204 2.99 12.95 -12.00
CA LEU A 204 4.00 13.35 -11.01
C LEU A 204 5.40 13.18 -11.59
N ASN A 205 6.33 14.02 -11.10
CA ASN A 205 7.69 14.11 -11.62
C ASN A 205 8.72 13.57 -10.61
N TRP A 206 8.42 12.48 -9.89
CA TRP A 206 9.40 11.90 -8.98
C TRP A 206 10.47 11.16 -9.78
N GLU A 207 11.67 11.10 -9.23
CA GLU A 207 12.81 10.38 -9.79
C GLU A 207 13.17 9.16 -8.94
N THR A 208 14.03 8.28 -9.46
CA THR A 208 14.48 7.07 -8.74
C THR A 208 15.04 7.42 -7.35
N GLU A 209 15.78 8.51 -7.23
CA GLU A 209 16.38 9.01 -6.00
C GLU A 209 15.35 9.50 -4.96
N ASP A 210 14.12 9.80 -5.37
CA ASP A 210 13.02 10.13 -4.46
C ASP A 210 12.48 8.88 -3.77
N PHE A 211 12.36 7.77 -4.49
CA PHE A 211 12.00 6.48 -3.90
C PHE A 211 13.12 5.95 -2.99
N GLN A 212 14.39 6.20 -3.33
CA GLN A 212 15.49 5.92 -2.42
C GLN A 212 15.33 6.71 -1.11
N TRP A 213 15.10 8.02 -1.20
CA TRP A 213 14.92 8.84 -0.01
C TRP A 213 13.70 8.42 0.82
N LEU A 214 12.58 8.08 0.19
CA LEU A 214 11.40 7.56 0.89
C LEU A 214 11.72 6.26 1.64
N GLY A 215 12.41 5.31 0.99
CA GLY A 215 12.85 4.07 1.63
C GLY A 215 13.73 4.33 2.84
N HIS A 216 14.69 5.26 2.72
CA HIS A 216 15.59 5.66 3.79
C HIS A 216 14.82 6.22 5.00
N GLU A 217 14.00 7.24 4.78
CA GLU A 217 13.28 7.93 5.85
C GLU A 217 12.24 7.03 6.52
N LEU A 218 11.51 6.20 5.74
CA LEU A 218 10.56 5.25 6.31
C LEU A 218 11.26 4.21 7.19
N CYS A 219 12.43 3.71 6.78
CA CYS A 219 13.24 2.82 7.62
C CYS A 219 13.75 3.52 8.88
N ALA A 220 14.20 4.77 8.77
CA ALA A 220 14.66 5.57 9.91
C ALA A 220 13.52 5.82 10.92
N VAL A 221 12.34 6.23 10.45
CA VAL A 221 11.14 6.41 11.28
C VAL A 221 10.74 5.09 11.93
N ALA A 222 10.72 3.99 11.17
CA ALA A 222 10.40 2.67 11.72
C ALA A 222 11.39 2.26 12.83
N HIS A 223 12.69 2.49 12.63
CA HIS A 223 13.70 2.23 13.64
C HIS A 223 13.47 3.05 14.92
N GLU A 224 13.12 4.33 14.76
CA GLU A 224 12.83 5.25 15.86
C GLU A 224 11.61 4.81 16.69
N ILE A 225 10.48 4.47 16.05
CA ILE A 225 9.19 4.38 16.75
C ILE A 225 8.60 2.97 16.85
N CYS A 226 9.02 2.02 16.00
CA CYS A 226 8.45 0.68 15.96
C CYS A 226 9.50 -0.44 15.88
N GLN A 227 10.73 -0.20 16.38
CA GLN A 227 11.82 -1.19 16.45
C GLN A 227 12.25 -1.71 15.07
N GLY A 228 12.12 -0.87 14.04
CA GLY A 228 12.47 -1.21 12.65
C GLY A 228 11.43 -2.08 11.95
N ARG A 229 10.27 -2.33 12.57
CA ARG A 229 9.22 -3.20 12.01
C ARG A 229 8.50 -2.48 10.87
N LEU A 230 8.91 -2.81 9.66
CA LEU A 230 8.38 -2.26 8.42
C LEU A 230 8.17 -3.38 7.38
N VAL A 231 6.99 -3.42 6.75
CA VAL A 231 6.68 -4.35 5.66
C VAL A 231 6.15 -3.56 4.47
N SER A 232 6.85 -3.64 3.34
CA SER A 232 6.44 -3.01 2.08
C SER A 232 5.86 -4.05 1.12
N VAL A 233 4.79 -3.70 0.43
CA VAL A 233 4.10 -4.57 -0.53
C VAL A 233 4.01 -3.82 -1.85
N LEU A 234 4.44 -4.47 -2.93
CA LEU A 234 4.40 -3.87 -4.26
C LEU A 234 2.94 -3.58 -4.70
N GLU A 235 2.68 -2.35 -5.14
CA GLU A 235 1.41 -1.90 -5.74
C GLU A 235 1.60 -1.62 -7.25
N GLY A 236 1.48 -0.36 -7.70
CA GLY A 236 1.63 0.10 -9.08
C GLY A 236 3.07 0.36 -9.54
N GLY A 237 3.20 0.87 -10.77
CA GLY A 237 4.44 1.08 -11.50
C GLY A 237 4.44 0.37 -12.86
N TYR A 238 4.45 1.14 -13.94
CA TYR A 238 4.06 0.68 -15.27
C TYR A 238 5.07 0.99 -16.37
N ASP A 239 6.02 1.93 -16.16
CA ASP A 239 7.27 1.91 -16.95
C ASP A 239 8.24 0.87 -16.35
N LEU A 240 8.57 -0.16 -17.13
CA LEU A 240 9.37 -1.30 -16.65
C LEU A 240 10.78 -0.92 -16.19
N ARG A 241 11.40 0.12 -16.78
CA ARG A 241 12.76 0.55 -16.42
C ARG A 241 12.72 1.40 -15.16
N ALA A 242 11.78 2.34 -15.09
CA ALA A 242 11.55 3.17 -13.91
C ALA A 242 11.16 2.33 -12.69
N LEU A 243 10.21 1.40 -12.85
CA LEU A 243 9.81 0.46 -11.79
C LEU A 243 11.02 -0.33 -11.27
N ALA A 244 11.79 -0.94 -12.16
CA ALA A 244 12.95 -1.75 -11.77
C ALA A 244 14.03 -0.92 -11.05
N ALA A 245 14.30 0.30 -11.51
CA ALA A 245 15.27 1.20 -10.89
C ALA A 245 14.80 1.67 -9.51
N SER A 246 13.55 2.14 -9.42
CA SER A 246 12.94 2.70 -8.21
C SER A 246 12.76 1.65 -7.12
N ALA A 247 12.21 0.48 -7.46
CA ALA A 247 12.05 -0.62 -6.51
C ALA A 247 13.40 -1.13 -6.00
N LYS A 248 14.43 -1.18 -6.86
CA LYS A 248 15.78 -1.59 -6.46
C LYS A 248 16.37 -0.66 -5.40
N VAL A 249 16.34 0.65 -5.63
CA VAL A 249 16.91 1.59 -4.65
C VAL A 249 16.12 1.62 -3.35
N PHE A 250 14.79 1.50 -3.41
CA PHE A 250 13.96 1.37 -2.22
C PHE A 250 14.31 0.11 -1.42
N VAL A 251 14.43 -1.06 -2.07
CA VAL A 251 14.80 -2.33 -1.42
C VAL A 251 16.22 -2.28 -0.85
N ASN A 252 17.16 -1.58 -1.49
CA ASN A 252 18.50 -1.39 -0.94
C ASN A 252 18.46 -0.69 0.43
N GLU A 253 17.61 0.33 0.61
CA GLU A 253 17.47 1.00 1.91
C GLU A 253 16.92 0.04 2.98
N LEU A 254 16.02 -0.88 2.63
CA LEU A 254 15.54 -1.91 3.56
C LEU A 254 16.69 -2.87 3.98
N ILE A 255 17.58 -3.20 3.05
CA ILE A 255 18.76 -4.05 3.31
C ILE A 255 19.78 -3.33 4.19
N GLU A 256 19.98 -2.03 3.97
CA GLU A 256 20.95 -1.19 4.69
C GLU A 256 20.41 -0.63 6.01
N ALA A 257 19.11 -0.77 6.27
CA ALA A 257 18.44 -0.30 7.47
C ALA A 257 19.16 -0.74 8.76
N PRO A 258 19.27 0.13 9.78
CA PRO A 258 19.94 -0.20 11.03
C PRO A 258 19.36 -1.45 11.71
N LYS A 259 20.26 -2.29 12.24
CA LYS A 259 19.92 -3.54 12.94
C LYS A 259 19.39 -3.33 14.34
#